data_AF-A0A7W0PB93-F1
#
_entry.id   AF-A0A7W0PB93-F1
#
_cell.length_a   1.000
_cell.length_b   1.000
_cell.length_c   1.000
_cell.angle_alpha   90.00
_cell.angle_beta   90.00
_cell.angle_gamma   90.00
#
_symmetry.space_group_name_H-M   'P 1'
#
loop_
_entity.id
_entity.type
_entity.pdbx_description
1 polymer ?
#
loop_
_entity_poly.entity_id
_entity_poly.type
_entity_poly.pdbx_seq_one_letter_code
_entity_poly.pdbx_strand_id
1 'polypeptide(L)'
;GRPFPTALDPFTCNRYELADFARSVYDLGVSYLGICCGAGPHHIRSLAEALGRTPPAGRYSADMSKHAFLGTDERVKREYKEYAEKL
;
A
#
# COMPACT_ATOMS: atom_id res chain seq x y z
N GLY A 1 17.20 -24.62 -5.48
CA GLY A 1 17.69 -23.25 -5.29
C GLY A 1 17.30 -22.38 -6.48
N ARG A 2 16.64 -21.26 -6.19
CA ARG A 2 16.55 -19.95 -6.87
C ARG A 2 15.89 -19.05 -5.83
N PRO A 3 16.56 -18.01 -5.32
CA PRO A 3 15.99 -16.67 -5.46
C PRO A 3 17.04 -15.55 -5.27
N PHE A 4 18.06 -15.43 -6.11
CA PHE A 4 18.65 -14.12 -6.37
C PHE A 4 19.26 -14.19 -7.76
N PRO A 5 19.15 -13.13 -8.58
CA PRO A 5 18.36 -11.91 -8.39
C PRO A 5 16.94 -11.99 -8.99
N THR A 6 16.57 -13.12 -9.60
CA THR A 6 15.46 -13.19 -10.57
C THR A 6 14.20 -13.91 -10.11
N ALA A 7 14.13 -14.33 -8.84
CA ALA A 7 12.93 -14.98 -8.29
C ALA A 7 12.62 -14.44 -6.89
N LEU A 8 12.65 -13.11 -6.76
CA LEU A 8 12.43 -12.39 -5.50
C LEU A 8 10.97 -11.97 -5.29
N ASP A 9 10.09 -12.19 -6.28
CA ASP A 9 8.69 -11.74 -6.28
C ASP A 9 7.93 -12.10 -4.97
N PRO A 10 8.04 -13.34 -4.43
CA PRO A 10 7.36 -13.71 -3.18
C PRO A 10 7.95 -13.05 -1.92
N PHE A 11 9.11 -12.39 -2.02
CA PHE A 11 9.82 -11.76 -0.92
C PHE A 11 9.72 -10.23 -0.94
N THR A 12 8.84 -9.68 -1.77
CA THR A 12 8.58 -8.24 -1.80
C THR A 12 7.71 -7.82 -0.62
N CYS A 13 8.07 -6.71 0.02
CA CYS A 13 7.21 -6.10 1.03
C CYS A 13 5.93 -5.56 0.38
N ASN A 14 4.82 -5.61 1.09
CA ASN A 14 3.61 -4.91 0.71
C ASN A 14 3.56 -3.49 1.31
N ARG A 15 2.55 -2.72 0.90
CA ARG A 15 2.39 -1.31 1.28
C ARG A 15 2.14 -1.08 2.78
N TYR A 16 1.52 -2.03 3.45
CA TYR A 16 1.18 -1.94 4.87
C TYR A 16 2.42 -2.21 5.73
N GLU A 17 3.21 -3.23 5.36
CA GLU A 17 4.49 -3.53 6.03
C GLU A 17 5.43 -2.33 5.99
N LEU A 18 5.50 -1.63 4.86
CA LEU A 18 6.33 -0.43 4.73
C LEU A 18 5.77 0.79 5.45
N ALA A 19 4.44 0.88 5.64
CA ALA A 19 3.83 1.90 6.48
C ALA A 19 4.18 1.68 7.96
N ASP A 20 4.15 0.43 8.43
CA ASP A 20 4.52 0.07 9.80
C ASP A 20 6.04 0.22 10.05
N PHE A 21 6.86 -0.14 9.06
CA PHE A 21 8.29 0.19 9.05
C PHE A 21 8.51 1.70 9.20
N ALA A 22 7.78 2.52 8.44
CA ALA A 22 7.92 3.98 8.50
C ALA A 22 7.65 4.53 9.90
N ARG A 23 6.56 4.09 10.54
CA ARG A 23 6.20 4.51 11.91
C ARG A 23 7.28 4.08 12.91
N SER A 24 7.68 2.82 12.86
CA SER A 24 8.66 2.29 13.82
C SER A 24 10.02 3.00 13.74
N VAL A 25 10.55 3.28 12.54
CA VAL A 25 11.82 4.01 12.41
C VAL A 25 11.68 5.50 12.73
N TYR A 26 10.52 6.10 12.47
CA TYR A 26 10.24 7.47 12.85
C TYR A 26 10.18 7.63 14.38
N ASP A 27 9.56 6.68 15.08
CA ASP A 27 9.52 6.64 16.55
C ASP A 27 10.91 6.46 17.17
N LEU A 28 11.86 5.86 16.44
CA LEU A 28 13.27 5.78 16.82
C LEU A 28 14.04 7.10 16.58
N GLY A 29 13.40 8.14 16.04
CA GLY A 29 14.00 9.46 15.80
C GLY A 29 14.66 9.62 14.43
N VAL A 30 14.47 8.68 13.49
CA VAL A 30 14.99 8.82 12.13
C VAL A 30 14.16 9.84 11.35
N SER A 31 14.83 10.81 10.72
CA SER A 31 14.19 11.91 9.99
C SER A 31 14.31 11.84 8.47
N TYR A 32 15.17 10.94 7.94
CA TYR A 32 15.35 10.70 6.52
C TYR A 32 15.14 9.22 6.20
N LEU A 33 13.99 8.90 5.59
CA LEU A 33 13.55 7.54 5.32
C LEU A 33 13.44 7.32 3.81
N GLY A 34 13.90 6.16 3.35
CA GLY A 34 13.80 5.74 1.96
C GLY A 34 13.74 4.22 1.84
N ILE A 35 13.52 3.75 0.62
CA ILE A 35 13.44 2.31 0.29
C ILE A 35 14.34 2.08 -0.91
N CYS A 36 15.12 1.00 -0.88
CA CYS A 36 16.11 0.67 -1.90
C CYS A 36 15.51 -0.30 -2.94
N CYS A 37 16.20 -1.41 -3.24
CA CYS A 37 15.74 -2.44 -4.17
C CYS A 37 14.36 -2.99 -3.77
N GLY A 38 13.50 -3.21 -4.77
CA GLY A 38 12.11 -3.66 -4.57
C GLY A 38 11.13 -2.53 -4.25
N ALA A 39 11.57 -1.27 -4.16
CA ALA A 39 10.67 -0.14 -4.01
C ALA A 39 9.80 0.08 -5.26
N GLY A 40 8.48 0.08 -5.09
CA GLY A 40 7.53 0.58 -6.07
C GLY A 40 7.03 1.98 -5.70
N PRO A 41 6.39 2.73 -6.61
CA PRO A 41 5.81 4.04 -6.29
C PRO A 41 4.80 4.01 -5.14
N HIS A 42 4.09 2.89 -4.97
CA HIS A 42 3.13 2.71 -3.89
C HIS A 42 3.80 2.50 -2.52
N HIS A 43 5.00 1.92 -2.49
CA HIS A 43 5.83 1.77 -1.29
C HIS A 43 6.23 3.14 -0.72
N ILE A 44 6.73 4.03 -1.59
CA ILE A 44 7.14 5.38 -1.20
C ILE A 44 5.94 6.22 -0.72
N ARG A 45 4.77 6.09 -1.37
CA ARG A 45 3.54 6.76 -0.92
C ARG A 45 3.12 6.28 0.46
N SER A 46 3.04 4.97 0.67
CA SER A 46 2.62 4.41 1.96
C SER A 46 3.56 4.79 3.10
N LEU A 47 4.87 4.85 2.85
CA LEU A 47 5.84 5.39 3.82
C LEU A 47 5.54 6.85 4.20
N ALA A 48 5.28 7.71 3.21
CA ALA A 48 4.99 9.12 3.46
C ALA A 48 3.63 9.33 4.16
N GLU A 49 2.59 8.66 3.69
CA GLU A 49 1.22 8.74 4.22
C GLU A 49 1.13 8.18 5.64
N ALA A 50 1.90 7.13 5.97
CA ALA A 50 1.96 6.58 7.32
C ALA A 50 2.46 7.59 8.36
N LEU A 51 3.28 8.56 7.93
CA LEU A 51 3.78 9.67 8.76
C LEU A 51 2.93 10.94 8.61
N GLY A 52 1.70 10.82 8.10
CA GLY A 52 0.76 11.95 7.96
C GLY A 52 1.10 12.93 6.83
N ARG A 53 2.03 12.59 5.92
CA ARG A 53 2.36 13.45 4.79
C ARG A 53 1.38 13.26 3.63
N THR A 54 1.14 14.33 2.88
CA THR A 54 0.29 14.33 1.69
C THR A 54 1.11 14.66 0.43
N PRO A 55 1.93 13.72 -0.08
CA PRO A 55 2.72 13.97 -1.28
C PRO A 55 1.81 14.15 -2.51
N PRO A 56 2.24 14.87 -3.56
CA PRO A 56 1.46 15.01 -4.80
C PRO A 56 1.06 13.68 -5.44
N ALA A 57 1.90 12.65 -5.27
CA ALA A 57 1.62 11.30 -5.74
C ALA A 57 0.47 10.60 -4.99
N GLY A 58 0.07 11.10 -3.80
CA GLY A 58 -1.05 10.58 -3.01
C GLY A 58 -2.39 10.60 -3.78
N ARG A 59 -2.51 11.40 -4.85
CA ARG A 59 -3.64 11.31 -5.80
C ARG A 59 -3.83 9.93 -6.45
N TYR A 60 -2.79 9.08 -6.41
CA TYR A 60 -2.79 7.71 -6.92
C TYR A 60 -2.85 6.66 -5.80
N SER A 61 -3.16 7.06 -4.58
CA SER A 61 -3.39 6.13 -3.49
C SER A 61 -4.75 5.43 -3.68
N ALA A 62 -4.82 4.18 -3.26
CA ALA A 62 -6.00 3.36 -3.47
C ALA A 62 -7.15 3.90 -2.63
N ASP A 63 -8.27 4.18 -3.27
CA ASP A 63 -9.50 4.59 -2.60
C ASP A 63 -10.43 3.37 -2.49
N MET A 64 -10.38 2.70 -1.35
CA MET A 64 -11.18 1.50 -1.11
C MET A 64 -12.68 1.77 -1.08
N SER A 65 -13.12 3.02 -0.86
CA SER A 65 -14.55 3.35 -0.98
C SER A 65 -15.09 3.09 -2.39
N LYS A 66 -14.22 3.13 -3.41
CA LYS A 66 -14.55 2.87 -4.81
C LYS A 66 -14.31 1.42 -5.24
N HIS A 67 -13.91 0.53 -4.34
CA HIS A 67 -13.67 -0.87 -4.69
C HIS A 67 -14.95 -1.53 -5.21
N ALA A 68 -14.87 -2.28 -6.31
CA ALA A 68 -16.04 -2.79 -7.03
C ALA A 68 -16.95 -3.67 -6.17
N PHE A 69 -16.38 -4.44 -5.24
CA PHE A 69 -17.10 -5.42 -4.42
C PHE A 69 -17.20 -5.01 -2.95
N LEU A 70 -16.23 -4.24 -2.47
CA LEU A 70 -16.03 -3.94 -1.03
C LEU A 70 -16.17 -2.43 -0.75
N GLY A 71 -16.46 -1.64 -1.78
CA GLY A 71 -16.53 -0.20 -1.69
C GLY A 71 -17.84 0.28 -1.08
N THR A 72 -17.75 1.42 -0.40
CA THR A 72 -18.87 2.09 0.25
C THR A 72 -19.46 3.24 -0.56
N ASP A 73 -18.82 3.66 -1.66
CA ASP A 73 -19.31 4.70 -2.56
C ASP A 73 -20.69 4.32 -3.12
N GLU A 74 -21.59 5.30 -3.22
CA GLU A 74 -22.96 5.13 -3.69
C GLU A 74 -23.04 4.59 -5.13
N ARG A 75 -22.00 4.84 -5.93
CA ARG A 75 -21.91 4.36 -7.32
C ARG A 75 -21.53 2.89 -7.41
N VAL A 76 -21.14 2.25 -6.31
CA VAL A 76 -20.85 0.81 -6.29
C VAL A 76 -22.16 0.04 -6.39
N LYS A 77 -22.33 -0.68 -7.49
CA LYS A 77 -23.52 -1.48 -7.80
C LYS A 77 -23.85 -2.47 -6.68
N ARG A 78 -25.12 -2.50 -6.30
CA ARG A 78 -25.63 -3.39 -5.24
C ARG A 78 -25.34 -4.86 -5.56
N GLU A 79 -25.49 -5.25 -6.83
CA GLU A 79 -25.26 -6.62 -7.30
C GLU A 79 -23.81 -7.07 -7.06
N TYR A 80 -22.84 -6.16 -7.13
CA TYR A 80 -21.44 -6.50 -6.84
C TYR A 80 -21.20 -6.69 -5.34
N LYS A 81 -21.85 -5.89 -4.48
CA LYS A 81 -21.77 -6.07 -3.04
C LYS A 81 -22.38 -7.40 -2.60
N GLU A 82 -23.55 -7.76 -3.15
CA GLU A 82 -24.20 -9.05 -2.91
C GLU A 82 -23.38 -10.23 -3.44
N TYR A 83 -22.68 -10.07 -4.56
CA TYR A 83 -21.79 -11.10 -5.09
C TYR A 83 -20.55 -11.31 -4.22
N ALA A 84 -20.09 -10.29 -3.49
CA ALA A 84 -18.88 -10.36 -2.67
C ALA A 84 -18.94 -11.46 -1.59
N GLU A 85 -20.14 -11.81 -1.10
CA GLU A 85 -20.35 -12.89 -0.13
C GLU A 85 -20.07 -14.30 -0.68
N LYS A 86 -19.95 -14.42 -2.01
CA LYS A 86 -19.74 -15.69 -2.72
C LYS A 86 -18.31 -15.87 -3.24
N LEU A 87 -17.46 -14.85 -3.08
CA LEU A 87 -16.03 -14.88 -3.42
C LEU A 87 -15.22 -15.54 -2.30
#